data_AF-A0A957X771-F1
#
_entry.id   AF-A0A957X771-F1
#
_cell.length_a   1.000
_cell.length_b   1.000
_cell.length_c   1.000
_cell.angle_alpha   90.00
_cell.angle_beta   90.00
_cell.angle_gamma   90.00
#
_symmetry.space_group_name_H-M   'P 1'
#
loop_
_entity.id
_entity.type
_entity.pdbx_description
1 polymer ?
#
loop_
_entity_poly.entity_id
_entity_poly.type
_entity_poly.pdbx_seq_one_letter_code
_entity_poly.pdbx_strand_id
1 'polypeptide(L)'
;MVNDDGFLELVQSRRSIRRYQQRPIAQSVLEELLTAATWAPSAHNRQPWRFCVVTSAATKFALSERMGEQWRKDLTVDNADPDFIERRVAISHARITG
;
A
#
# COMPACT_ATOMS: atom_id res chain seq x y z
N MET A 1 1.39 28.14 -14.91
CA MET A 1 0.21 27.30 -15.19
C MET A 1 0.74 25.93 -15.55
N VAL A 2 0.32 24.88 -14.83
CA VAL A 2 0.61 23.51 -15.28
C VAL A 2 -0.20 23.32 -16.55
N ASN A 3 0.42 22.83 -17.62
CA ASN A 3 -0.30 22.57 -18.86
C ASN A 3 -1.39 21.53 -18.55
N ASP A 4 -2.66 21.85 -18.75
CA ASP A 4 -3.80 21.01 -18.33
C ASP A 4 -3.71 19.59 -18.93
N ASP A 5 -3.13 19.46 -20.13
CA ASP A 5 -2.85 18.20 -20.80
C ASP A 5 -1.94 17.27 -19.98
N GLY A 6 -0.91 17.83 -19.35
CA GLY A 6 0.07 17.04 -18.58
C GLY A 6 -0.50 16.49 -17.27
N PHE A 7 -1.42 17.22 -16.63
CA PHE A 7 -2.10 16.72 -15.45
C PHE A 7 -3.08 15.59 -15.78
N LEU A 8 -3.87 15.75 -16.85
CA LEU A 8 -4.80 14.71 -17.28
C LEU A 8 -4.06 13.44 -17.71
N GLU A 9 -2.95 13.57 -18.45
CA GLU A 9 -2.10 12.43 -18.82
C GLU A 9 -1.53 11.71 -17.58
N LEU A 10 -1.04 12.46 -16.59
CA LEU A 10 -0.57 11.90 -15.32
C LEU A 10 -1.65 11.07 -14.62
N VAL A 11 -2.86 11.63 -14.48
CA VAL A 11 -3.98 10.94 -13.83
C VAL A 11 -4.35 9.67 -14.61
N GLN A 12 -4.41 9.75 -15.94
CA GLN A 12 -4.74 8.62 -16.81
C GLN A 12 -3.64 7.55 -16.85
N SER A 13 -2.37 7.90 -16.66
CA SER A 13 -1.25 6.95 -16.67
C SER A 13 -1.12 6.15 -15.37
N ARG A 14 -1.72 6.60 -14.26
CA ARG A 14 -1.65 5.92 -12.96
C ARG A 14 -2.16 4.47 -13.05
N ARG A 15 -1.39 3.53 -12.48
CA ARG A 15 -1.76 2.12 -12.36
C ARG A 15 -1.60 1.64 -10.93
N SER A 16 -2.39 0.63 -10.53
CA SER A 16 -2.19 -0.06 -9.26
C SER A 16 -1.11 -1.12 -9.44
N ILE A 17 0.13 -0.76 -9.13
CA ILE A 17 1.31 -1.61 -9.26
C ILE A 17 1.30 -2.68 -8.15
N ARG A 18 1.63 -3.93 -8.50
CA ARG A 18 1.56 -5.10 -7.59
C ARG A 18 2.83 -5.94 -7.57
N ARG A 19 3.91 -5.47 -8.21
CA ARG A 19 5.26 -6.05 -8.22
C ARG A 19 6.25 -4.89 -8.30
N TYR A 20 7.25 -4.90 -7.43
CA TYR A 20 8.25 -3.84 -7.31
C TYR A 20 9.65 -4.43 -7.42
N GLN A 21 10.61 -3.60 -7.80
CA GLN A 21 12.02 -3.96 -7.74
C GLN A 21 12.47 -3.96 -6.28
N GLN A 22 13.47 -4.79 -5.92
CA GLN A 22 14.08 -4.83 -4.58
C GLN A 22 15.01 -3.63 -4.30
N ARG A 23 14.80 -2.52 -5.01
CA ARG A 23 15.61 -1.30 -4.88
C ARG A 23 15.05 -0.44 -3.75
N PRO A 24 15.87 -0.03 -2.76
CA PRO A 24 15.41 0.87 -1.72
C PRO A 24 15.04 2.23 -2.30
N ILE A 25 14.06 2.89 -1.67
CA ILE A 25 13.64 4.25 -2.00
C ILE A 25 14.52 5.21 -1.20
N ALA A 26 15.03 6.26 -1.84
CA ALA A 26 15.77 7.31 -1.14
C ALA A 26 14.88 8.03 -0.13
N GLN A 27 15.44 8.37 1.03
CA GLN A 27 14.69 9.02 2.12
C GLN A 27 14.04 10.34 1.67
N SER A 28 14.73 11.15 0.86
CA SER A 28 14.21 12.41 0.33
C SER A 28 12.95 12.24 -0.52
N VAL A 29 12.90 11.18 -1.34
CA VAL A 29 11.73 10.87 -2.18
C VAL A 29 10.54 10.51 -1.29
N LEU A 30 10.76 9.75 -0.21
CA LEU A 30 9.70 9.41 0.73
C LEU A 30 9.15 10.65 1.44
N GLU A 31 10.03 11.54 1.89
CA GLU A 31 9.65 12.80 2.53
C GLU A 31 8.84 13.69 1.59
N GLU A 32 9.28 13.85 0.35
CA GLU A 32 8.56 14.61 -0.68
C GLU A 32 7.14 14.06 -0.90
N LEU A 33 6.99 12.74 -1.01
CA LEU A 33 5.69 12.10 -1.18
C LEU A 33 4.76 12.30 0.03
N LEU A 34 5.29 12.19 1.24
CA LEU A 34 4.51 12.40 2.46
C LEU A 34 4.12 13.88 2.62
N THR A 35 5.02 14.82 2.30
CA THR A 35 4.68 16.24 2.24
C THR A 35 3.56 16.48 1.24
N ALA A 36 3.64 15.94 0.02
CA ALA A 36 2.57 16.04 -0.97
C ALA A 36 1.23 15.48 -0.44
N ALA A 37 1.26 14.34 0.26
CA ALA A 37 0.05 13.75 0.86
C ALA A 37 -0.61 14.66 1.92
N THR A 38 0.19 15.41 2.70
CA THR A 38 -0.34 16.35 3.71
C THR A 38 -1.07 17.55 3.12
N TRP A 39 -0.91 17.84 1.83
CA TRP A 39 -1.64 18.90 1.13
C TRP A 39 -3.06 18.50 0.72
N ALA A 40 -3.47 17.25 0.94
CA ALA A 40 -4.87 16.87 0.78
C ALA A 40 -5.77 17.76 1.67
N PRO A 41 -6.97 18.16 1.22
CA PRO A 41 -7.87 18.92 2.06
C PRO A 41 -8.41 18.05 3.21
N SER A 42 -8.68 18.68 4.35
CA SER A 42 -9.35 18.04 5.49
C SER A 42 -10.32 19.00 6.17
N ALA A 43 -11.38 18.48 6.80
CA ALA A 43 -12.36 19.29 7.51
C ALA A 43 -11.66 20.19 8.54
N HIS A 44 -11.88 21.50 8.46
CA HIS A 44 -11.22 22.51 9.28
C HIS A 44 -9.68 22.42 9.31
N ASN A 45 -9.07 21.91 8.23
CA ASN A 45 -7.63 21.65 8.13
C ASN A 45 -7.06 20.83 9.31
N ARG A 46 -7.83 19.86 9.83
CA ARG A 46 -7.41 19.04 10.98
C ARG A 46 -6.23 18.12 10.70
N GLN A 47 -5.97 17.82 9.43
CA GLN A 47 -4.90 16.92 8.98
C GLN A 47 -4.86 15.62 9.82
N PRO A 48 -5.99 14.87 9.90
CA PRO A 48 -6.15 13.77 10.86
C PRO A 48 -5.37 12.50 10.46
N TRP A 49 -4.50 12.57 9.45
CA TRP A 49 -3.68 11.45 9.01
C TRP A 49 -2.47 11.25 9.91
N ARG A 50 -2.08 9.98 10.02
CA ARG A 50 -0.79 9.54 10.54
C ARG A 50 -0.22 8.56 9.52
N PHE A 51 1.06 8.72 9.22
CA PHE A 51 1.77 7.84 8.30
C PHE A 51 2.75 6.99 9.10
N CYS A 52 2.68 5.67 8.95
CA CYS A 52 3.64 4.74 9.51
C CYS A 52 4.47 4.15 8.36
N VAL A 53 5.76 4.47 8.34
CA VAL A 53 6.68 3.98 7.32
C VAL A 53 7.34 2.70 7.84
N VAL A 54 6.99 1.56 7.24
CA VAL A 54 7.53 0.25 7.64
C VAL A 54 8.63 -0.18 6.67
N THR A 55 9.89 -0.03 7.08
CA THR A 55 11.06 -0.45 6.30
C THR A 55 11.68 -1.77 6.77
N SER A 56 11.56 -2.08 8.07
CA SER A 56 12.09 -3.32 8.67
C SER A 56 11.48 -4.57 8.05
N ALA A 57 12.33 -5.47 7.56
CA ALA A 57 11.91 -6.76 7.02
C ALA A 57 11.18 -7.61 8.07
N ALA A 58 11.66 -7.62 9.32
CA ALA A 58 11.03 -8.34 10.41
C ALA A 58 9.61 -7.80 10.70
N THR A 59 9.44 -6.48 10.69
CA THR A 59 8.13 -5.85 10.90
C THR A 59 7.18 -6.13 9.74
N LYS A 60 7.65 -6.09 8.49
CA LYS A 60 6.85 -6.45 7.31
C LYS A 60 6.38 -7.91 7.37
N PHE A 61 7.28 -8.82 7.73
CA PHE A 61 6.97 -10.23 7.89
C PHE A 61 5.89 -10.44 8.96
N ALA A 62 6.12 -9.92 10.17
CA ALA A 62 5.16 -10.05 11.27
C ALA A 62 3.79 -9.44 10.92
N LEU A 63 3.77 -8.25 10.30
CA LEU A 63 2.53 -7.62 9.85
C LEU A 63 1.80 -8.49 8.83
N SER A 64 2.52 -9.01 7.84
CA SER A 64 1.95 -9.84 6.79
C SER A 64 1.35 -11.14 7.32
N GLU A 65 2.00 -11.79 8.28
CA GLU A 65 1.49 -13.00 8.92
C GLU A 65 0.17 -12.74 9.63
N ARG A 66 0.11 -11.69 10.46
CA ARG A 66 -1.10 -11.34 11.22
C ARG A 66 -2.25 -10.91 10.31
N MET A 67 -1.95 -10.18 9.25
CA MET A 67 -2.94 -9.84 8.22
C MET A 67 -3.44 -11.11 7.49
N GLY A 68 -2.55 -12.04 7.16
CA GLY A 68 -2.90 -13.31 6.54
C GLY A 68 -3.79 -14.17 7.42
N GLU A 69 -3.45 -14.32 8.71
CA GLU A 69 -4.27 -15.02 9.70
C GLU A 69 -5.70 -14.47 9.78
N GLN A 70 -5.86 -13.14 9.84
CA GLN A 70 -7.18 -12.52 9.89
C GLN A 70 -7.94 -12.75 8.57
N TRP A 71 -7.28 -12.57 7.43
CA TRP A 71 -7.94 -12.70 6.13
C TRP A 71 -8.40 -14.13 5.84
N ARG A 72 -7.66 -15.16 6.31
CA ARG A 72 -8.13 -16.55 6.27
C ARG A 72 -9.45 -16.73 6.99
N LYS A 73 -9.58 -16.16 8.19
CA LYS A 73 -10.81 -16.25 9.00
C LYS A 73 -11.97 -15.57 8.29
N ASP A 74 -11.76 -14.35 7.80
CA ASP A 74 -12.79 -13.57 7.12
C ASP A 74 -13.30 -14.31 5.86
N LEU A 75 -12.39 -14.80 5.01
CA LEU A 75 -12.77 -15.53 3.80
C LEU A 75 -13.41 -16.89 4.08
N THR A 76 -13.02 -17.54 5.18
CA THR A 76 -13.67 -18.78 5.62
C THR A 76 -15.13 -18.51 6.04
N VAL A 77 -15.37 -17.41 6.76
CA VAL A 77 -16.73 -16.96 7.11
C VAL A 77 -17.56 -16.66 5.86
N ASP A 78 -16.94 -16.13 4.82
CA ASP A 78 -17.56 -15.90 3.51
C ASP A 78 -17.75 -17.19 2.68
N ASN A 79 -17.43 -18.38 3.22
CA ASN A 79 -17.47 -19.68 2.55
C ASN A 79 -16.62 -19.75 1.27
N ALA A 80 -15.50 -19.02 1.22
CA ALA A 80 -14.57 -19.12 0.11
C ALA A 80 -13.86 -20.48 0.09
N ASP A 81 -13.48 -20.93 -1.11
CA ASP A 81 -12.71 -22.16 -1.34
C ASP A 81 -11.36 -22.12 -0.57
N PRO A 82 -11.00 -23.16 0.22
CA PRO A 82 -9.77 -23.17 1.01
C PRO A 82 -8.50 -22.97 0.19
N ASP A 83 -8.41 -23.59 -0.99
CA ASP A 83 -7.23 -23.43 -1.86
C ASP A 83 -7.14 -22.00 -2.40
N PHE A 84 -8.28 -21.38 -2.72
CA PHE A 84 -8.35 -19.98 -3.09
C PHE A 84 -7.86 -19.08 -1.95
N ILE A 85 -8.30 -19.33 -0.71
CA ILE A 85 -7.85 -18.58 0.47
C ILE A 85 -6.32 -18.64 0.59
N GLU A 86 -5.75 -19.84 0.58
CA GLU A 86 -4.30 -20.01 0.75
C GLU A 86 -3.51 -19.36 -0.38
N ARG A 87 -3.95 -19.51 -1.64
CA ARG A 87 -3.33 -18.82 -2.77
C ARG A 87 -3.36 -17.30 -2.60
N ARG A 88 -4.49 -16.73 -2.17
CA ARG A 88 -4.65 -15.28 -1.99
C ARG A 88 -3.77 -14.73 -0.89
N VAL A 89 -3.71 -15.43 0.25
CA VAL A 89 -2.87 -15.04 1.38
C VAL A 89 -1.40 -15.16 1.03
N ALA A 90 -0.96 -16.24 0.37
CA ALA A 90 0.42 -16.41 -0.08
C ALA A 90 0.86 -15.30 -1.05
N ILE A 91 0.00 -14.94 -2.02
CA ILE A 91 0.27 -13.82 -2.95
C ILE A 91 0.41 -12.50 -2.20
N SER A 92 -0.44 -12.24 -1.20
CA SER A 92 -0.35 -11.02 -0.40
C SER A 92 0.93 -11.01 0.44
N HIS A 93 1.28 -12.14 1.04
CA HIS A 93 2.48 -12.27 1.84
C HIS A 93 3.73 -11.94 1.03
N ALA A 94 3.91 -12.60 -0.12
CA ALA A 94 5.04 -12.34 -1.02
C ALA A 94 5.14 -10.87 -1.45
N ARG A 95 4.00 -10.19 -1.67
CA ARG A 95 4.00 -8.77 -2.06
C ARG A 95 4.46 -7.81 -0.95
N ILE A 96 4.17 -8.16 0.31
CA ILE A 96 4.51 -7.31 1.46
C ILE A 96 5.95 -7.53 1.88
N THR A 97 6.43 -8.79 1.85
CA THR A 97 7.75 -9.17 2.34
C THR A 97 8.87 -9.03 1.31
N GLY A 98 8.53 -9.00 0.02
CA GLY A 98 9.46 -8.74 -1.08
C GLY A 98 9.85 -10.01 -1.82
#